data_AF-A0A7V1N8F3-F1
#
_entry.id   AF-A0A7V1N8F3-F1
#
_cell.length_a   1.000
_cell.length_b   1.000
_cell.length_c   1.000
_cell.angle_alpha   90.00
_cell.angle_beta   90.00
_cell.angle_gamma   90.00
#
_symmetry.space_group_name_H-M   'P 1'
#
loop_
_entity.id
_entity.type
_entity.pdbx_description
1 polymer ?
#
loop_
_entity_poly.entity_id
_entity_poly.type
_entity_poly.pdbx_seq_one_letter_code
_entity_poly.pdbx_strand_id
1 'polypeptide(L)'
;FFPRPKVESSFVRIWPRRTDPLRPGELERVERLVRAAFSQRRKRVTNGLARIAEKGWPALEKAERRARLESVLRDAGIDPGLRPERIGPEAWLALARRFDAALPGQGKVGTDASDVEGGPRIGVEGGSPTVGS
;
A
#
# COMPACT_ATOMS: atom_id res chain seq x y z
N PHE A 1 6.68 -15.64 28.85
CA PHE A 1 7.70 -16.39 28.09
C PHE A 1 8.68 -17.00 29.09
N PHE A 2 8.95 -18.30 28.95
CA PHE A 2 9.96 -18.97 29.75
C PHE A 2 10.97 -19.64 28.80
N PRO A 3 12.27 -19.37 28.95
CA PRO A 3 12.90 -18.42 29.88
C PRO A 3 12.62 -16.95 29.53
N ARG A 4 13.06 -16.02 30.41
CA ARG A 4 12.75 -14.58 30.32
C ARG A 4 13.40 -13.97 29.06
N PRO A 5 12.62 -13.32 28.17
CA PRO A 5 13.13 -12.76 26.92
C PRO A 5 13.89 -11.46 27.14
N LYS A 6 14.82 -11.13 26.22
CA LYS A 6 15.61 -9.89 26.23
C LYS A 6 14.87 -8.68 25.65
N VAL A 7 13.69 -8.90 25.08
CA VAL A 7 12.87 -7.89 24.42
C VAL A 7 11.44 -8.00 24.94
N GLU A 8 10.73 -6.87 24.95
CA GLU A 8 9.32 -6.84 25.30
C GLU A 8 8.48 -7.56 24.24
N SER A 9 7.44 -8.25 24.68
CA SER A 9 6.51 -8.95 23.81
C SER A 9 5.14 -8.29 23.90
N SER A 10 4.44 -8.18 22.77
CA SER A 10 3.10 -7.62 22.68
C SER A 10 2.21 -8.53 21.84
N PHE A 11 0.96 -8.70 22.25
CA PHE A 11 -0.06 -9.36 21.43
C PHE A 11 -0.77 -8.29 20.58
N VAL A 12 -0.79 -8.49 19.27
CA VAL A 12 -1.52 -7.61 18.34
C VAL A 12 -2.65 -8.42 17.74
N ARG A 13 -3.87 -7.89 17.83
CA ARG A 13 -5.03 -8.45 17.14
C ARG A 13 -5.35 -7.57 15.93
N ILE A 14 -5.34 -8.17 14.74
CA ILE A 14 -5.63 -7.49 13.49
C ILE A 14 -6.98 -8.03 13.00
N TRP A 15 -7.90 -7.13 12.68
CA TRP A 15 -9.14 -7.48 11.99
C TRP A 15 -9.05 -7.01 10.54
N PRO A 16 -9.42 -7.86 9.57
CA PRO A 16 -9.59 -7.42 8.19
C PRO A 16 -10.57 -6.24 8.13
N ARG A 17 -10.26 -5.23 7.32
CA ARG A 17 -11.21 -4.15 7.04
C ARG A 17 -12.42 -4.74 6.31
N ARG A 18 -13.63 -4.26 6.64
CA ARG A 18 -14.88 -4.68 5.98
C ARG A 18 -14.87 -4.46 4.47
N THR A 19 -14.16 -3.42 4.04
CA THR A 19 -13.96 -3.08 2.64
C THR A 19 -12.46 -3.02 2.38
N ASP A 20 -12.00 -3.79 1.40
CA ASP A 20 -10.61 -3.71 0.97
C ASP A 20 -10.40 -2.39 0.20
N PRO A 21 -9.50 -1.51 0.66
CA PRO A 21 -9.19 -0.28 -0.07
C PRO A 21 -8.40 -0.52 -1.36
N LEU A 22 -7.83 -1.72 -1.54
CA LEU A 22 -6.98 -2.08 -2.67
C LEU A 22 -7.78 -2.70 -3.80
N ARG A 23 -7.47 -2.28 -5.03
CA ARG A 23 -7.88 -2.96 -6.27
C ARG A 23 -6.82 -4.00 -6.66
N PRO A 24 -7.16 -5.00 -7.50
CA PRO A 24 -6.19 -5.97 -7.99
C PRO A 24 -4.92 -5.32 -8.55
N GLY A 25 -3.76 -5.79 -8.08
CA GLY A 25 -2.46 -5.29 -8.51
C GLY A 25 -2.01 -3.96 -7.88
N GLU A 26 -2.80 -3.33 -7.01
CA GLU A 26 -2.40 -2.07 -6.34
C GLU A 26 -1.40 -2.31 -5.21
N LEU A 27 -1.49 -3.45 -4.51
CA LEU A 27 -0.63 -3.76 -3.38
C LEU A 27 0.84 -3.76 -3.78
N GLU A 28 1.18 -4.44 -4.87
CA GLU A 28 2.56 -4.54 -5.36
C GLU A 28 3.12 -3.16 -5.75
N ARG A 29 2.27 -2.25 -6.24
CA ARG A 29 2.66 -0.88 -6.60
C ARG A 29 2.95 -0.05 -5.36
N VAL A 30 2.06 -0.12 -4.37
CA VAL A 30 2.24 0.55 -3.07
C VAL A 30 3.50 0.02 -2.39
N GLU A 31 3.69 -1.29 -2.33
CA GLU A 31 4.87 -1.90 -1.71
C GLU A 31 6.18 -1.45 -2.38
N ARG A 32 6.22 -1.36 -3.71
CA ARG A 32 7.41 -0.87 -4.41
C ARG A 32 7.76 0.57 -4.01
N LEU A 33 6.76 1.46 -3.97
CA LEU A 33 6.95 2.86 -3.55
C LEU A 33 7.39 2.95 -2.09
N VAL A 34 6.72 2.23 -1.20
CA VAL A 34 7.01 2.21 0.23
C VAL A 34 8.41 1.64 0.48
N ARG A 35 8.78 0.50 -0.10
CA ARG A 35 10.13 -0.08 0.05
C ARG A 35 11.22 0.91 -0.41
N ALA A 36 11.02 1.55 -1.56
CA ALA A 36 11.99 2.54 -2.07
C ALA A 36 12.12 3.74 -1.13
N ALA A 37 10.99 4.31 -0.68
CA ALA A 37 10.99 5.44 0.24
C ALA A 37 11.66 5.10 1.58
N PHE A 38 11.30 3.95 2.18
CA PHE A 38 11.82 3.52 3.47
C PHE A 38 13.24 2.95 3.43
N SER A 39 13.84 2.75 2.25
CA SER A 39 15.28 2.46 2.13
C SER A 39 16.16 3.64 2.59
N GLN A 40 15.60 4.87 2.57
CA GLN A 40 16.26 6.09 2.99
C GLN A 40 15.44 6.86 4.05
N ARG A 41 14.98 6.17 5.12
CA ARG A 41 14.03 6.73 6.12
C ARG A 41 14.36 8.15 6.63
N ARG A 42 15.65 8.46 6.82
CA ARG A 42 16.08 9.76 7.35
C ARG A 42 16.11 10.90 6.32
N LYS A 43 15.80 10.61 5.05
CA LYS A 43 15.79 11.58 3.95
C LYS A 43 14.35 11.92 3.55
N ARG A 44 14.18 13.05 2.86
CA ARG A 44 12.89 13.42 2.25
C ARG A 44 12.40 12.31 1.33
N VAL A 45 11.07 12.12 1.27
CA VAL A 45 10.42 11.09 0.43
C VAL A 45 10.86 11.18 -1.03
N THR A 46 11.10 12.39 -1.53
CA THR A 46 11.60 12.64 -2.88
C THR A 46 12.95 11.98 -3.17
N ASN A 47 13.83 11.85 -2.16
CA ASN A 47 15.13 11.21 -2.32
C ASN A 47 14.98 9.69 -2.42
N GLY A 48 14.11 9.10 -1.58
CA GLY A 48 13.83 7.66 -1.64
C GLY A 48 13.12 7.25 -2.93
N LEU A 49 12.34 8.14 -3.54
CA LEU A 49 11.61 7.90 -4.79
C LEU A 49 12.37 8.31 -6.06
N ALA A 50 13.54 8.93 -5.95
CA ALA A 50 14.28 9.45 -7.10
C ALA A 50 14.59 8.38 -8.17
N ARG A 51 15.01 7.18 -7.74
CA ARG A 51 15.30 6.06 -8.65
C ARG A 51 14.05 5.47 -9.30
N ILE A 52 12.89 5.54 -8.63
CA ILE A 52 11.61 5.16 -9.23
C ILE A 52 11.21 6.18 -10.29
N ALA A 53 11.34 7.48 -10.00
CA ALA A 53 11.06 8.55 -10.96
C ALA A 53 11.97 8.49 -12.21
N GLU A 54 13.25 8.19 -12.02
CA GLU A 54 14.21 7.97 -13.12
C GLU A 54 13.78 6.85 -14.07
N LYS A 55 13.32 5.72 -13.52
CA LYS A 55 12.83 4.59 -14.32
C LYS A 55 11.46 4.82 -14.93
N GLY A 56 10.58 5.55 -14.23
CA GLY A 56 9.21 5.82 -14.69
C GLY A 56 9.13 6.90 -15.77
N TRP A 57 10.07 7.84 -15.77
CA TRP A 57 10.12 8.95 -16.72
C TRP A 57 11.52 9.10 -17.33
N PRO A 58 12.02 8.10 -18.07
CA PRO A 58 13.40 8.10 -18.58
C PRO A 58 13.66 9.23 -19.59
N ALA A 59 12.63 9.69 -20.29
CA ALA A 59 12.72 10.77 -21.28
C ALA A 59 12.76 12.19 -20.69
N LEU A 60 12.45 12.36 -19.40
CA LEU A 60 12.47 13.68 -18.75
C LEU A 60 13.85 13.95 -18.18
N GLU A 61 14.31 15.21 -18.18
CA GLU A 61 15.56 15.58 -17.54
C GLU A 61 15.49 15.52 -16.01
N LYS A 62 16.64 15.49 -15.33
CA LYS A 62 16.68 15.34 -13.85
C LYS A 62 15.83 16.38 -13.11
N ALA A 63 15.87 17.64 -13.54
CA ALA A 63 15.09 18.72 -12.94
C ALA A 63 13.58 18.56 -13.20
N GLU A 64 13.21 18.16 -14.41
CA GLU A 64 11.83 17.91 -14.80
C GLU A 64 11.24 16.71 -14.07
N ARG A 65 11.98 15.60 -13.97
CA ARG A 65 11.61 14.44 -13.15
C ARG A 65 11.37 14.83 -11.70
N ARG A 66 12.24 15.68 -11.14
CA ARG A 66 12.11 16.19 -9.78
C ARG A 66 10.81 16.97 -9.61
N ALA A 67 10.53 17.91 -10.50
CA ALA A 67 9.30 18.72 -10.48
C ALA A 67 8.04 17.85 -10.68
N ARG A 68 8.09 16.90 -11.61
CA ARG A 68 7.01 15.93 -11.87
C ARG A 68 6.70 15.09 -10.63
N LEU A 69 7.73 14.56 -9.97
CA LEU A 69 7.58 13.80 -8.73
C LEU A 69 6.94 14.64 -7.61
N GLU A 70 7.36 15.91 -7.45
CA GLU A 70 6.77 16.81 -6.46
C GLU A 70 5.31 17.16 -6.78
N SER A 71 4.96 17.30 -8.06
CA SER A 71 3.57 17.46 -8.48
C SER A 71 2.75 16.23 -8.09
N VAL A 72 3.20 15.03 -8.47
CA VAL A 72 2.50 13.77 -8.19
C VAL A 72 2.34 13.52 -6.69
N LEU A 73 3.32 13.89 -5.87
CA LEU A 73 3.23 13.84 -4.41
C LEU A 73 2.15 14.80 -3.89
N ARG A 74 2.15 16.05 -4.36
CA ARG A 74 1.13 17.05 -3.96
C ARG A 74 -0.27 16.63 -4.39
N ASP A 75 -0.43 16.07 -5.59
CA ASP A 75 -1.70 15.54 -6.11
C ASP A 75 -2.23 14.33 -5.30
N ALA A 76 -1.33 13.66 -4.56
CA ALA A 76 -1.65 12.60 -3.61
C ALA A 76 -1.82 13.11 -2.17
N GLY A 77 -1.74 14.43 -1.94
CA GLY A 77 -1.84 15.04 -0.62
C GLY A 77 -0.58 14.90 0.25
N ILE A 78 0.58 14.65 -0.36
CA ILE A 78 1.86 14.46 0.33
C ILE A 78 2.74 15.70 0.14
N ASP A 79 3.21 16.29 1.24
CA ASP A 79 4.27 17.29 1.19
C ASP A 79 5.61 16.62 0.79
N PRO A 80 6.26 17.05 -0.32
CA PRO A 80 7.53 16.49 -0.76
C PRO A 80 8.68 16.64 0.24
N GLY A 81 8.56 17.56 1.21
CA GLY A 81 9.50 17.78 2.29
C GLY A 81 9.46 16.72 3.40
N LEU A 82 8.42 15.89 3.45
CA LEU A 82 8.22 14.92 4.53
C LEU A 82 9.19 13.74 4.43
N ARG A 83 9.46 13.15 5.60
CA ARG A 83 10.09 11.83 5.71
C ARG A 83 9.05 10.73 5.51
N PRO A 84 9.42 9.55 4.99
CA PRO A 84 8.49 8.46 4.72
C PRO A 84 7.64 8.04 5.93
N GLU A 85 8.21 8.04 7.15
CA GLU A 85 7.49 7.67 8.37
C GLU A 85 6.41 8.67 8.80
N ARG A 86 6.37 9.87 8.20
CA ARG A 86 5.35 10.89 8.46
C ARG A 86 4.14 10.79 7.52
N ILE A 87 4.17 9.84 6.57
CA ILE A 87 3.14 9.67 5.53
C ILE A 87 2.25 8.48 5.90
N GLY A 88 0.94 8.73 6.01
CA GLY A 88 -0.05 7.71 6.35
C GLY A 88 -0.31 6.69 5.21
N PRO A 89 -0.83 5.49 5.52
CA PRO A 89 -1.08 4.42 4.54
C PRO A 89 -1.97 4.85 3.36
N GLU A 90 -3.01 5.62 3.63
CA GLU A 90 -3.98 6.08 2.63
C GLU A 90 -3.32 7.01 1.58
N ALA A 91 -2.34 7.82 2.00
CA ALA A 91 -1.59 8.69 1.09
C ALA A 91 -0.64 7.89 0.19
N TRP A 92 -0.07 6.79 0.67
CA TRP A 92 0.73 5.88 -0.18
C TRP A 92 -0.11 5.22 -1.27
N LEU A 93 -1.35 4.82 -0.93
CA LEU A 93 -2.30 4.29 -1.89
C LEU A 93 -2.69 5.35 -2.95
N ALA A 94 -2.98 6.58 -2.51
CA ALA A 94 -3.24 7.69 -3.42
C ALA A 94 -2.04 7.97 -4.33
N LEU A 95 -0.83 7.95 -3.78
CA LEU A 95 0.41 8.15 -4.53
C LEU A 95 0.59 7.08 -5.61
N ALA A 96 0.37 5.80 -5.29
CA ALA A 96 0.48 4.73 -6.29
C ALA A 96 -0.44 4.98 -7.49
N ARG A 97 -1.70 5.37 -7.22
CA ARG A 97 -2.70 5.67 -8.27
C ARG A 97 -2.31 6.87 -9.12
N ARG A 98 -1.79 7.95 -8.49
CA ARG A 98 -1.34 9.15 -9.21
C ARG A 98 -0.07 8.91 -10.01
N PHE A 99 0.84 8.10 -9.47
CA PHE A 99 2.08 7.73 -10.14
C PHE A 99 1.80 6.91 -11.41
N ASP A 100 0.91 5.91 -11.34
CA ASP A 100 0.50 5.11 -12.49
C ASP A 100 -0.13 5.98 -13.59
N ALA A 101 -1.05 6.88 -13.22
CA ALA A 101 -1.68 7.80 -14.17
C ALA A 101 -0.69 8.79 -14.80
N ALA A 102 0.47 8.99 -14.15
CA ALA A 102 1.53 9.86 -14.64
C ALA A 102 2.57 9.14 -15.51
N LEU A 103 2.55 7.80 -15.59
CA LEU A 103 3.47 7.04 -16.43
C LEU A 103 3.08 7.15 -17.91
N PRO A 104 4.07 7.32 -18.82
CA PRO A 104 3.81 7.32 -20.25
C PRO A 104 3.28 5.94 -20.70
N GLY A 105 2.19 5.92 -21.48
CA GLY A 105 1.70 4.71 -22.16
C GLY A 105 0.80 3.77 -21.34
N GLN A 106 0.49 4.07 -20.08
CA GLN A 106 -0.40 3.24 -19.26
C GLN A 106 -1.85 3.74 -19.34
N GLY A 107 -2.48 3.57 -20.51
CA GLY A 107 -3.93 3.71 -20.65
C GLY A 107 -4.64 2.69 -19.75
N LYS A 108 -5.75 3.11 -19.11
CA LYS A 108 -6.58 2.32 -18.17
C LYS A 108 -6.56 0.81 -18.45
N VAL A 109 -5.76 0.05 -17.70
CA VAL A 109 -5.89 -1.43 -17.70
C VAL A 109 -7.23 -1.74 -17.04
N GLY A 110 -8.09 -2.36 -17.84
CA GLY A 110 -9.51 -2.57 -17.61
C GLY A 110 -9.82 -3.22 -16.27
N THR A 111 -10.86 -2.68 -15.66
CA THR A 111 -11.74 -3.35 -14.73
C THR A 111 -12.47 -4.44 -15.52
N ASP A 112 -11.97 -5.66 -15.48
CA ASP A 112 -12.82 -6.82 -15.67
C ASP A 112 -12.58 -7.78 -14.50
N ALA A 113 -13.58 -7.85 -13.65
CA ALA A 113 -13.69 -8.78 -12.55
C ALA A 113 -15.07 -9.44 -12.68
N SER A 114 -15.31 -10.11 -13.79
CA SER A 114 -16.25 -11.24 -13.83
C SER A 114 -15.52 -12.52 -13.42
N ASP A 115 -16.23 -13.33 -12.61
CA ASP A 115 -15.90 -14.68 -12.14
C ASP A 115 -14.97 -14.82 -10.92
N VAL A 116 -15.57 -14.65 -9.75
CA VAL A 116 -15.36 -15.61 -8.64
C VAL A 116 -16.70 -15.87 -7.95
N GLU A 117 -17.52 -16.73 -8.54
CA GLU A 117 -18.58 -17.44 -7.83
C GLU A 117 -17.93 -18.61 -7.05
N GLY A 118 -18.28 -18.77 -5.77
CA GLY A 118 -17.99 -20.00 -5.00
C GLY A 118 -17.03 -19.86 -3.83
N GLY A 119 -17.51 -19.35 -2.70
CA GLY A 119 -16.89 -19.53 -1.38
C GLY A 119 -17.93 -20.09 -0.38
N PRO A 120 -17.58 -21.08 0.46
CA PRO A 120 -18.56 -21.96 1.09
C PRO A 120 -19.28 -21.29 2.27
N ARG A 121 -20.56 -21.62 2.44
CA ARG A 121 -21.32 -21.26 3.64
C ARG A 121 -20.84 -22.10 4.81
N ILE A 122 -20.13 -21.47 5.73
CA ILE A 122 -19.85 -21.98 7.07
C ILE A 122 -21.16 -21.95 7.86
N GLY A 123 -21.77 -23.12 8.03
CA GLY A 123 -22.85 -23.35 8.99
C GLY A 123 -22.28 -23.35 10.40
N VAL A 124 -22.83 -22.51 11.26
CA VAL A 124 -22.57 -22.54 12.71
C VAL A 124 -23.74 -23.24 13.40
N GLU A 125 -23.35 -24.19 14.24
CA GLU A 125 -24.16 -25.17 14.95
C GLU A 125 -25.05 -24.56 16.05
N GLY A 126 -26.25 -25.12 16.22
CA GLY A 126 -27.06 -25.00 17.42
C GLY A 126 -27.13 -26.35 18.12
N GLY A 127 -26.51 -26.45 19.29
CA GLY A 127 -26.26 -27.69 20.03
C GLY A 127 -27.51 -28.35 20.63
N SER A 128 -27.42 -29.67 20.72
CA SER A 128 -28.16 -30.53 21.66
C SER A 128 -27.30 -30.69 22.93
N PRO A 129 -27.87 -30.96 24.13
CA PRO A 129 -28.12 -32.37 24.46
C PRO A 129 -29.33 -32.65 25.38
N THR A 130 -29.73 -33.92 25.31
CA THR A 130 -30.68 -34.68 26.13
C THR A 130 -30.30 -34.83 27.61
N VAL A 131 -31.30 -34.80 28.50
CA VAL A 131 -31.47 -35.64 29.72
C VAL A 131 -32.92 -35.34 30.19
N GLY A 132 -33.83 -36.26 30.48
CA GLY A 132 -33.70 -37.61 31.01
C GLY A 132 -34.33 -37.64 32.41
N SER A 133 -35.64 -37.88 32.47
CA SER A 133 -36.39 -38.60 33.54
C SER A 133 -37.90 -38.50 33.29
#